data_AF-A0A317Z6J1-F1
#
_entry.id   AF-A0A317Z6J1-F1
#
_cell.length_a   1.000
_cell.length_b   1.000
_cell.length_c   1.000
_cell.angle_alpha   90.00
_cell.angle_beta   90.00
_cell.angle_gamma   90.00
#
_symmetry.space_group_name_H-M   'P 1'
#
loop_
_entity.id
_entity.type
_entity.pdbx_description
1 polymer ?
#
loop_
_entity_poly.entity_id
_entity_poly.type
_entity_poly.pdbx_seq_one_letter_code
_entity_poly.pdbx_strand_id
1 'polypeptide(L)' 'MEKNPIQVNSEIGTLKTVLLKRPGKELENLVPDHLSGLLFDDIPYLKVAQEEHDKFAQVFFLGYF' A
#
# COMPACT_ATOMS: atom_id res chain seq x y z
N MET A 1 -19.69 27.38 0.46
CA MET A 1 -18.25 27.12 0.53
C MET A 1 -18.00 25.71 0.01
N GLU A 2 -17.17 25.55 -1.01
CA GLU A 2 -16.78 24.23 -1.49
C GLU A 2 -16.00 23.49 -0.39
N LYS A 3 -16.41 22.25 -0.13
CA LYS A 3 -15.75 21.39 0.83
C LYS A 3 -14.53 20.78 0.12
N ASN A 4 -13.32 21.08 0.58
CA ASN A 4 -12.11 20.48 0.01
C ASN A 4 -12.17 18.94 0.22
N PRO A 5 -12.04 18.13 -0.85
CA PRO A 5 -12.17 16.67 -0.75
C PRO A 5 -11.07 16.02 0.09
N ILE A 6 -9.92 16.69 0.27
CA ILE A 6 -8.79 16.19 1.04
C ILE A 6 -8.68 17.00 2.33
N GLN A 7 -8.69 16.30 3.47
CA GLN A 7 -8.64 16.91 4.81
C GLN A 7 -7.64 16.12 5.68
N VAL A 8 -6.36 16.48 5.60
CA VAL A 8 -5.27 15.85 6.36
C VAL A 8 -4.63 16.91 7.26
N ASN A 9 -5.04 16.95 8.53
CA ASN A 9 -4.65 18.00 9.47
C ASN A 9 -3.85 17.48 10.68
N SER A 10 -3.62 16.16 10.76
CA SER A 10 -2.87 15.48 11.82
C SER A 10 -2.38 14.13 11.31
N GLU A 11 -1.24 13.66 11.81
CA GLU A 11 -0.70 12.31 11.52
C GLU A 11 -1.20 11.24 12.50
N ILE A 12 -1.84 11.64 13.61
CA ILE A 12 -2.28 10.73 14.70
C ILE A 12 -3.79 10.78 15.00
N GLY A 13 -4.53 11.65 14.31
CA GLY A 13 -5.98 11.72 14.46
C GLY A 13 -6.68 10.50 13.87
N THR A 14 -7.96 10.29 14.21
CA THR A 14 -8.76 9.19 13.65
C THR A 14 -8.78 9.23 12.13
N LEU A 15 -8.27 8.17 11.51
CA LEU A 15 -8.21 8.00 10.07
C LEU A 15 -9.62 7.76 9.51
N LYS A 16 -10.02 8.54 8.50
CA LYS A 16 -11.34 8.42 7.86
C LYS A 16 -11.29 7.78 6.49
N THR A 17 -10.25 8.11 5.73
CA THR A 17 -10.04 7.63 4.37
C THR A 17 -8.55 7.45 4.15
N VAL A 18 -8.17 6.37 3.48
CA VAL A 18 -6.79 6.06 3.09
C VAL A 18 -6.77 5.57 1.64
N LEU A 19 -5.71 5.91 0.91
CA LEU A 19 -5.44 5.41 -0.43
C LEU A 19 -4.33 4.36 -0.36
N LEU A 20 -4.59 3.17 -0.91
CA LEU A 20 -3.63 2.05 -0.95
C LEU A 20 -3.35 1.65 -2.41
N LYS A 21 -2.13 1.19 -2.69
CA LYS A 21 -1.76 0.61 -3.99
C LYS A 21 -1.48 -0.88 -3.82
N ARG A 22 -2.45 -1.70 -4.23
CA ARG A 22 -2.27 -3.16 -4.25
C ARG A 22 -1.15 -3.56 -5.21
N PRO A 23 -0.21 -4.44 -4.81
CA PRO A 23 0.83 -4.95 -5.68
C PRO A 23 0.25 -5.70 -6.88
N GLY A 24 0.74 -5.41 -8.07
CA GLY A 24 0.35 -6.05 -9.33
C GLY A 24 1.54 -6.67 -10.06
N LYS A 25 1.35 -6.93 -11.36
CA LYS A 25 2.35 -7.56 -12.24
C LYS A 25 3.66 -6.77 -12.36
N GLU A 26 3.68 -5.51 -11.92
CA GLU A 26 4.93 -4.76 -11.79
C GLU A 26 5.98 -5.49 -10.95
N LEU A 27 5.57 -6.32 -9.97
CA LEU A 27 6.51 -7.11 -9.16
C LEU A 27 7.05 -8.33 -9.90
N GLU A 28 6.33 -8.88 -10.88
CA GLU A 28 6.81 -10.01 -11.70
C GLU A 28 7.88 -9.56 -12.71
N ASN A 29 7.93 -8.25 -13.01
CA ASN A 29 8.93 -7.67 -13.91
C ASN A 29 10.25 -7.35 -13.20
N LEU A 30 10.38 -7.66 -11.90
CA LEU A 30 11.60 -7.48 -11.14
C LEU A 30 12.57 -8.62 -11.48
N VAL A 31 13.51 -8.33 -12.40
CA VAL A 31 14.64 -9.22 -12.68
C VAL A 31 15.85 -8.87 -11.81
N PRO A 32 16.69 -9.84 -11.41
CA PRO A 32 17.84 -9.62 -10.53
C PRO A 32 18.74 -8.45 -10.94
N ASP A 33 19.00 -8.31 -12.23
CA ASP A 33 19.89 -7.28 -12.80
C ASP A 33 19.35 -5.84 -12.65
N HIS A 34 18.08 -5.67 -12.29
CA HIS A 34 17.44 -4.37 -12.11
C HIS A 34 17.08 -4.06 -10.65
N LEU A 35 17.23 -5.00 -9.73
CA LEU A 35 16.82 -4.84 -8.32
C LEU A 35 17.53 -3.67 -7.63
N SER A 36 18.85 -3.54 -7.82
CA SER A 36 19.66 -2.48 -7.20
C SER A 36 19.26 -1.07 -7.64
N GLY A 37 18.70 -0.92 -8.86
CA GLY A 37 18.17 0.34 -9.37
C GLY A 37 16.72 0.62 -8.97
N LEU A 38 16.01 -0.39 -8.46
CA LEU A 38 14.58 -0.31 -8.14
C LEU A 38 14.31 -0.21 -6.62
N LEU A 39 15.36 -0.06 -5.81
CA LEU A 39 15.29 0.05 -4.34
C LEU A 39 14.61 -1.15 -3.66
N PHE A 40 14.70 -2.33 -4.27
CA PHE A 40 14.24 -3.58 -3.68
C PHE A 40 15.42 -4.38 -3.15
N ASP A 41 15.34 -4.78 -1.88
CA ASP A 41 16.36 -5.60 -1.23
C ASP A 41 16.27 -7.09 -1.63
N ASP A 42 15.09 -7.56 -2.08
CA ASP A 42 14.83 -8.94 -2.53
C ASP A 42 13.68 -8.98 -3.56
N ILE A 43 13.51 -10.10 -4.28
CA ILE A 43 12.42 -10.34 -5.23
C ILE A 43 11.14 -10.74 -4.48
N PRO A 44 10.10 -9.91 -4.46
CA PRO A 44 8.87 -10.22 -3.77
C PRO A 44 8.07 -11.30 -4.51
N TYR A 45 7.52 -12.27 -3.76
CA TYR A 45 6.58 -13.22 -4.31
C TYR A 45 5.18 -12.59 -4.41
N LEU A 46 4.80 -12.19 -5.63
CA LEU A 46 3.57 -11.40 -5.89
C LEU A 46 2.32 -11.96 -5.19
N LYS A 47 2.11 -13.28 -5.22
CA LYS A 47 0.93 -13.88 -4.60
C LYS A 47 0.87 -13.61 -3.10
N VAL A 48 1.97 -13.84 -2.40
CA VAL A 48 2.03 -13.62 -0.94
C VAL A 48 1.99 -12.12 -0.62
N ALA A 49 2.68 -11.29 -1.40
CA ALA A 49 2.62 -9.83 -1.22
C ALA A 49 1.18 -9.28 -1.38
N GLN A 50 0.40 -9.86 -2.30
CA GLN A 50 -1.02 -9.55 -2.45
C GLN A 50 -1.84 -10.01 -1.25
N GLU A 51 -1.63 -11.24 -0.76
CA GLU A 51 -2.33 -11.77 0.42
C GLU A 51 -2.03 -10.94 1.69
N GLU A 52 -0.77 -10.52 1.88
CA GLU A 52 -0.35 -9.65 2.98
C GLU A 52 -0.98 -8.25 2.85
N HIS A 53 -0.93 -7.64 1.66
CA HIS A 53 -1.55 -6.35 1.41
C HIS A 53 -3.08 -6.39 1.62
N ASP A 54 -3.75 -7.46 1.20
CA ASP A 54 -5.20 -7.61 1.37
C ASP A 54 -5.58 -7.74 2.85
N LYS A 55 -4.79 -8.47 3.64
CA LYS A 55 -4.94 -8.53 5.12
C LYS A 55 -4.69 -7.16 5.76
N PHE A 56 -3.68 -6.43 5.32
CA PHE A 56 -3.40 -5.08 5.79
C PHE A 56 -4.57 -4.13 5.51
N ALA A 57 -5.10 -4.15 4.28
CA ALA A 57 -6.28 -3.37 3.92
C ALA A 57 -7.49 -3.72 4.80
N GLN A 58 -7.67 -5.00 5.14
CA GLN A 58 -8.76 -5.47 5.99
C GLN A 58 -8.71 -4.88 7.41
N VAL A 59 -7.52 -4.62 7.97
CA VAL A 59 -7.39 -3.95 9.28
C VAL A 59 -8.10 -2.59 9.28
N PHE A 60 -8.06 -1.87 8.14
CA PHE A 60 -8.76 -0.60 8.01
C PHE A 60 -10.28 -0.73 7.90
N PHE A 61 -10.76 -1.74 7.19
CA PHE A 61 -12.20 -1.91 6.98
C PHE A 61 -12.92 -2.51 8.19
N LEU A 62 -12.21 -3.24 9.05
CA LEU A 62 -12.79 -3.84 10.26
C LEU A 62 -12.92 -2.85 11.43
N GLY A 63 -12.48 -1.60 11.26
CA GLY A 63 -12.67 -0.55 12.27
C GLY A 63 -11.83 -0.77 13.52
N TYR A 64 -10.61 -1.30 13.39
CA TYR A 64 -9.67 -1.49 14.51
C TYR A 64 -9.05 -0.17 15.02
N PHE A 65 -9.71 0.98 14.82
CA PHE A 65 -9.29 2.32 15.24
C PHE A 65 -10.48 3.23 15.50
#